data_AF-A0A8C6QS08-F1
#
_entry.id   AF-A0A8C6QS08-F1
#
_cell.length_a   1.000
_cell.length_b   1.000
_cell.length_c   1.000
_cell.angle_alpha   90.00
_cell.angle_beta   90.00
_cell.angle_gamma   90.00
#
_symmetry.space_group_name_H-M   'P 1'
#
loop_
_entity.id
_entity.type
_entity.pdbx_description
1 polymer ?
#
loop_
_entity_poly.entity_id
_entity_poly.type
_entity_poly.pdbx_seq_one_letter_code
_entity_poly.pdbx_strand_id
1 'polypeptide(L)'
;MATGPPASPSAEQCPELSSTVASPEMLEGKEMPGPSEPRVETSPRPPFTSVKRNRDSEDDLEELLIPEPQPVWVVETLCELKMKLKRQRVFTVLPEHHDVFTRLLENPMVKRFLDWDKTLKASDKYLLSMVIAYFSRAGLFCWQYKPIHFFLALYLANDMEEDNQAPKQDIFYFLYGKSFAQRPMFHKLRFQFIRSMGWRAWVSPEECEEIQAYNPELWVWARDRSKLTL
;
A
#
# COMPACT_ATOMS: atom_id res chain seq x y z
N MET A 1 40.61 44.20 22.17
CA MET A 1 39.83 44.76 23.30
C MET A 1 38.39 44.85 22.84
N ALA A 2 37.33 44.54 23.58
CA ALA A 2 37.09 43.68 24.73
C ALA A 2 35.59 43.33 24.63
N THR A 3 35.24 42.13 25.05
CA THR A 3 33.91 41.50 25.07
C THR A 3 32.89 42.21 25.96
N GLY A 4 31.61 42.21 25.54
CA GLY A 4 30.43 42.44 26.37
C GLY A 4 29.21 41.72 25.78
N PRO A 5 28.35 41.05 26.58
CA PRO A 5 27.40 40.04 26.11
C PRO A 5 26.06 40.66 25.67
N PRO A 6 25.26 39.97 24.83
CA PRO A 6 23.87 40.35 24.62
C PRO A 6 22.97 39.82 25.74
N ALA A 7 22.11 40.71 26.25
CA ALA A 7 21.07 40.43 27.22
C ALA A 7 19.92 39.62 26.61
N SER A 8 19.38 38.68 27.39
CA SER A 8 18.14 37.95 27.09
C SER A 8 16.91 38.77 27.48
N PRO A 9 15.80 38.70 26.73
CA PRO A 9 14.49 38.99 27.27
C PRO A 9 13.67 37.73 27.54
N SER A 10 13.12 37.77 28.75
CA SER A 10 12.18 36.94 29.48
C SER A 10 11.04 36.26 28.73
N ALA A 11 10.64 35.13 29.32
CA ALA A 11 9.38 34.45 29.11
C ALA A 11 8.17 35.31 29.52
N GLU A 12 7.17 35.38 28.65
CA GLU A 12 5.80 35.79 28.97
C GLU A 12 4.91 34.57 28.73
N GLN A 13 4.56 33.84 29.79
CA GLN A 13 3.28 33.90 30.52
C GLN A 13 2.04 33.56 29.66
N CYS A 14 1.57 32.32 29.88
CA CYS A 14 0.22 31.87 29.59
C CYS A 14 -0.81 32.60 30.47
N PRO A 15 -2.02 32.87 29.97
CA PRO A 15 -3.17 33.12 30.83
C PRO A 15 -3.92 31.80 31.09
N GLU A 16 -3.88 31.33 32.34
CA GLU A 16 -4.98 30.55 32.92
C GLU A 16 -6.16 31.49 33.19
N LEU A 17 -7.38 31.07 32.85
CA LEU A 17 -8.59 31.51 33.55
C LEU A 17 -9.54 30.33 33.71
N SER A 18 -9.78 30.04 34.99
CA SER A 18 -10.66 29.02 35.55
C SER A 18 -12.13 29.50 35.53
N SER A 19 -13.09 28.59 35.39
CA SER A 19 -14.05 28.24 36.46
C SER A 19 -15.36 27.61 35.96
N THR A 20 -15.90 26.78 36.85
CA THR A 20 -17.33 26.62 37.17
C THR A 20 -18.12 25.49 36.51
N VAL A 21 -18.39 24.50 37.37
CA VAL A 21 -19.35 23.39 37.32
C VAL A 21 -20.79 23.89 37.25
N ALA A 22 -21.65 23.21 36.48
CA ALA A 22 -23.06 23.00 36.82
C ALA A 22 -23.64 21.79 36.07
N SER A 23 -24.12 20.78 36.81
CA SER A 23 -25.08 19.76 36.35
C SER A 23 -26.50 20.33 36.36
N PRO A 24 -27.47 19.64 35.73
CA PRO A 24 -28.65 19.26 36.51
C PRO A 24 -29.14 17.83 36.27
N GLU A 25 -29.77 17.29 37.32
CA GLU A 25 -30.48 16.02 37.40
C GLU A 25 -31.92 16.08 36.85
N MET A 26 -32.36 14.93 36.30
CA MET A 26 -33.63 14.21 36.46
C MET A 26 -34.99 14.93 36.40
N LEU A 27 -35.84 14.49 35.47
CA LEU A 27 -37.29 14.36 35.67
C LEU A 27 -37.84 13.14 34.93
N GLU A 28 -38.88 12.57 35.52
CA GLU A 28 -39.24 11.16 35.62
C GLU A 28 -40.45 10.76 34.77
N GLY A 29 -40.49 9.48 34.32
CA GLY A 29 -41.73 8.68 34.28
C GLY A 29 -42.45 8.46 32.93
N LYS A 30 -42.38 7.23 32.39
CA LYS A 30 -43.51 6.25 32.42
C LYS A 30 -43.19 4.89 31.77
N GLU A 31 -43.85 3.87 32.31
CA GLU A 31 -43.70 2.42 32.16
C GLU A 31 -43.93 1.77 30.77
N MET A 32 -43.28 0.59 30.65
CA MET A 32 -43.31 -0.59 29.75
C MET A 32 -44.72 -1.19 29.45
N PRO A 33 -44.93 -2.12 28.45
CA PRO A 33 -44.21 -3.42 28.34
C PRO A 33 -43.92 -4.00 26.92
N GLY A 34 -43.08 -5.06 26.90
CA GLY A 34 -42.50 -5.76 25.72
C GLY A 34 -43.48 -6.53 24.81
N PRO A 35 -42.99 -7.30 23.80
CA PRO A 35 -42.68 -8.73 24.03
C PRO A 35 -41.60 -9.35 23.09
N SER A 36 -41.33 -10.65 23.34
CA SER A 36 -40.43 -11.61 22.69
C SER A 36 -40.71 -11.94 21.20
N GLU A 37 -39.66 -12.40 20.49
CA GLU A 37 -39.62 -13.04 19.15
C GLU A 37 -40.34 -14.43 19.07
N PRO A 38 -40.31 -15.20 17.95
CA PRO A 38 -40.20 -14.91 16.49
C PRO A 38 -41.28 -15.64 15.65
N ARG A 39 -41.49 -15.29 14.37
CA ARG A 39 -42.04 -16.23 13.37
C ARG A 39 -41.79 -15.85 11.90
N VAL A 40 -41.15 -16.79 11.21
CA VAL A 40 -41.28 -17.26 9.82
C VAL A 40 -42.07 -16.37 8.85
N GLU A 41 -41.37 -15.82 7.85
CA GLU A 41 -41.99 -15.43 6.57
C GLU A 41 -41.06 -15.82 5.42
N THR A 42 -41.49 -16.84 4.68
CA THR A 42 -40.93 -17.32 3.42
C THR A 42 -41.16 -16.31 2.30
N SER A 43 -40.11 -15.92 1.58
CA SER A 43 -40.21 -15.22 0.28
C SER A 43 -39.44 -15.99 -0.80
N PRO A 44 -39.98 -16.15 -2.04
CA PRO A 44 -39.40 -17.04 -3.06
C PRO A 44 -38.42 -16.35 -4.02
N ARG A 45 -37.39 -17.10 -4.44
CA ARG A 45 -36.44 -16.78 -5.53
C ARG A 45 -37.09 -16.95 -6.92
N PRO A 46 -36.67 -16.18 -7.95
CA PRO A 46 -37.07 -16.42 -9.33
C PRO A 46 -36.24 -17.54 -10.00
N PRO A 47 -36.79 -18.30 -10.97
CA PRO A 47 -36.12 -19.43 -11.60
C PRO A 47 -35.29 -19.03 -12.84
N PHE A 48 -34.15 -19.71 -12.98
CA PHE A 48 -33.25 -19.68 -14.13
C PHE A 48 -33.88 -20.41 -15.33
N THR A 49 -33.84 -19.79 -16.51
CA THR A 49 -34.19 -20.42 -17.79
C THR A 49 -32.94 -20.94 -18.48
N SER A 50 -32.73 -22.26 -18.48
CA SER A 50 -31.73 -22.94 -19.32
C SER A 50 -32.44 -23.84 -20.31
N VAL A 51 -32.48 -23.39 -21.58
CA VAL A 51 -33.04 -24.13 -22.72
C VAL A 51 -32.03 -25.18 -23.17
N LYS A 52 -32.45 -26.45 -23.12
CA LYS A 52 -31.79 -27.60 -23.73
C LYS A 52 -31.95 -27.57 -25.26
N ARG A 53 -30.89 -27.89 -26.01
CA ARG A 53 -30.99 -28.48 -27.35
C ARG A 53 -29.82 -29.44 -27.60
N ASN A 54 -30.14 -30.72 -27.69
CA ASN A 54 -29.34 -31.78 -28.30
C ASN A 54 -29.34 -31.62 -29.82
N ARG A 55 -28.22 -31.91 -30.50
CA ARG A 55 -28.23 -32.59 -31.81
C ARG A 55 -26.87 -33.20 -32.14
N ASP A 56 -26.81 -34.52 -32.12
CA ASP A 56 -25.80 -35.35 -32.77
C ASP A 56 -25.90 -35.21 -34.29
N SER A 57 -24.77 -35.28 -35.00
CA SER A 57 -24.68 -35.78 -36.39
C SER A 57 -23.23 -36.14 -36.70
N GLU A 58 -23.04 -37.42 -36.96
CA GLU A 58 -21.88 -38.07 -37.57
C GLU A 58 -21.75 -37.61 -39.02
N ASP A 59 -20.52 -37.44 -39.51
CA ASP A 59 -20.22 -37.49 -40.94
C ASP A 59 -18.80 -38.06 -41.09
N ASP A 60 -18.76 -39.36 -41.36
CA ASP A 60 -17.61 -40.11 -41.86
C ASP A 60 -17.25 -39.56 -43.24
N LEU A 61 -16.12 -38.87 -43.38
CA LEU A 61 -15.57 -38.50 -44.68
C LEU A 61 -14.42 -39.43 -45.05
N GLU A 62 -14.75 -40.23 -46.06
CA GLU A 62 -13.98 -41.26 -46.72
C GLU A 62 -12.55 -40.84 -47.13
N GLU A 63 -11.67 -41.81 -46.93
CA GLU A 63 -10.33 -41.97 -47.44
C GLU A 63 -10.18 -41.55 -48.92
N LEU A 64 -9.36 -40.51 -49.18
CA LEU A 64 -8.64 -40.37 -50.45
C LEU A 64 -7.21 -39.88 -50.17
N LEU A 65 -6.30 -40.85 -50.03
CA LEU A 65 -4.85 -40.65 -50.06
C LEU A 65 -4.44 -40.02 -51.39
N ILE A 66 -4.07 -38.73 -51.36
CA ILE A 66 -3.38 -38.06 -52.48
C ILE A 66 -1.90 -37.89 -52.08
N PRO A 67 -0.93 -38.41 -52.85
CA PRO A 67 0.49 -38.38 -52.49
C PRO A 67 1.03 -36.96 -52.34
N GLU A 68 1.92 -36.76 -51.36
CA GLU A 68 2.57 -35.48 -51.05
C GLU A 68 3.21 -34.82 -52.28
N PRO A 69 2.84 -33.57 -52.63
CA PRO A 69 3.66 -32.74 -53.48
C PRO A 69 4.78 -32.12 -52.63
N GLN A 70 6.01 -32.62 -52.77
CA GLN A 70 7.18 -31.98 -52.15
C GLN A 70 7.30 -30.54 -52.65
N PRO A 71 7.22 -29.54 -51.75
CA PRO A 71 7.46 -28.19 -52.18
C PRO A 71 8.97 -27.94 -52.13
N VAL A 72 9.53 -27.81 -53.33
CA VAL A 72 10.85 -27.27 -53.65
C VAL A 72 10.96 -25.88 -53.02
N TRP A 73 11.33 -25.83 -51.75
CA TRP A 73 11.77 -24.62 -51.06
C TRP A 73 13.17 -24.91 -50.51
N VAL A 74 14.17 -24.72 -51.35
CA VAL A 74 15.52 -24.44 -50.88
C VAL A 74 15.50 -22.98 -50.41
N VAL A 75 15.21 -22.77 -49.13
CA VAL A 75 15.59 -21.52 -48.45
C VAL A 75 16.98 -21.75 -47.88
N GLU A 76 17.98 -21.46 -48.70
CA GLU A 76 19.37 -21.39 -48.29
C GLU A 76 19.53 -20.25 -47.29
N THR A 77 19.74 -20.63 -46.02
CA THR A 77 20.16 -19.78 -44.90
C THR A 77 19.24 -18.60 -44.57
N LEU A 78 18.30 -18.82 -43.65
CA LEU A 78 17.89 -17.74 -42.75
C LEU A 78 19.11 -17.34 -41.92
N CYS A 79 19.74 -16.22 -42.29
CA CYS A 79 20.79 -15.62 -41.50
C CYS A 79 20.32 -15.46 -40.04
N GLU A 80 21.13 -15.94 -39.10
CA GLU A 80 20.92 -15.83 -37.66
C GLU A 80 20.89 -14.35 -37.23
N LEU A 81 19.73 -13.71 -37.36
CA LEU A 81 19.53 -12.35 -36.92
C LEU A 81 19.41 -12.37 -35.39
N LYS A 82 20.56 -12.37 -34.71
CA LYS A 82 20.66 -12.25 -33.25
C LYS A 82 20.31 -10.83 -32.84
N MET A 83 19.01 -10.53 -32.81
CA MET A 83 18.49 -9.28 -32.27
C MET A 83 18.64 -9.29 -30.75
N LYS A 84 19.59 -8.50 -30.23
CA LYS A 84 19.60 -8.14 -28.81
C LYS A 84 18.48 -7.12 -28.59
N LEU A 85 17.27 -7.59 -28.28
CA LEU A 85 16.24 -6.72 -27.74
C LEU A 85 16.75 -6.19 -26.40
N LYS A 86 17.36 -5.01 -26.39
CA LYS A 86 17.46 -4.23 -25.17
C LYS A 86 16.03 -3.82 -24.86
N ARG A 87 15.33 -4.58 -24.00
CA ARG A 87 14.08 -4.11 -23.40
C ARG A 87 14.42 -2.75 -22.80
N GLN A 88 13.99 -1.67 -23.45
CA GLN A 88 14.11 -0.33 -22.89
C GLN A 88 13.34 -0.41 -21.58
N ARG A 89 14.08 -0.43 -20.46
CA ARG A 89 13.47 -0.56 -19.14
C ARG A 89 12.77 0.76 -18.86
N VAL A 90 11.49 0.81 -19.19
CA VAL A 90 10.64 1.93 -18.79
C VAL A 90 10.44 1.76 -17.30
N PHE A 91 11.11 2.58 -16.50
CA PHE A 91 10.91 2.57 -15.06
C PHE A 91 9.48 3.00 -14.78
N THR A 92 8.76 2.17 -14.02
CA THR A 92 7.38 2.45 -13.61
C THR A 92 7.30 3.67 -12.67
N VAL A 93 8.41 4.01 -12.02
CA VAL A 93 8.53 5.13 -11.08
C VAL A 93 9.53 6.17 -11.62
N LEU A 94 9.13 7.44 -11.53
CA LEU A 94 9.97 8.58 -11.85
C LEU A 94 11.10 8.77 -10.81
N PRO A 95 12.32 9.18 -11.24
CA PRO A 95 13.46 9.46 -10.36
C PRO A 95 13.15 10.32 -9.14
N GLU A 96 12.30 11.32 -9.30
CA GLU A 96 11.94 12.28 -8.26
C GLU A 96 11.31 11.61 -7.03
N HIS A 97 10.62 10.49 -7.21
CA HIS A 97 10.03 9.74 -6.10
C HIS A 97 11.07 8.92 -5.33
N HIS A 98 12.13 8.47 -6.00
CA HIS A 98 13.29 7.88 -5.34
C HIS A 98 14.04 8.92 -4.49
N ASP A 99 14.18 10.14 -4.99
CA ASP A 99 14.82 11.24 -4.26
C ASP A 99 14.01 11.65 -3.03
N VAL A 100 12.68 11.75 -3.18
CA VAL A 100 11.76 12.01 -2.06
C VAL A 100 11.90 10.94 -0.98
N PHE A 101 11.92 9.67 -1.37
CA PHE A 101 12.07 8.56 -0.45
C PHE A 101 13.42 8.62 0.28
N THR A 102 14.51 8.81 -0.47
CA THR A 102 15.88 8.91 0.08
C THR A 102 15.97 10.05 1.09
N ARG A 103 15.42 11.24 0.76
CA ARG A 103 15.34 12.37 1.70
C ARG A 103 14.54 12.04 2.96
N LEU A 104 13.46 11.26 2.84
CA LEU A 104 12.67 10.83 4.00
C LEU A 104 13.42 9.82 4.87
N LEU A 105 14.29 8.97 4.31
CA LEU A 105 15.14 8.07 5.09
C LEU A 105 16.12 8.82 6.00
N GLU A 106 16.56 10.01 5.60
CA GLU A 106 17.40 10.90 6.41
C GLU A 106 16.64 11.59 7.54
N ASN A 107 15.30 11.59 7.50
CA ASN A 107 14.50 12.23 8.52
C ASN A 107 14.66 11.50 9.88
N PRO A 108 14.92 12.22 11.00
CA PRO A 108 15.13 11.58 12.30
C PRO A 108 13.96 10.72 12.80
N MET A 109 12.73 11.03 12.40
CA MET A 109 11.57 10.22 12.78
C MET A 109 11.54 8.88 12.03
N VAL A 110 11.79 8.91 10.72
CA VAL A 110 11.81 7.71 9.87
C VAL A 110 13.01 6.83 10.24
N LYS A 111 14.21 7.42 10.39
CA LYS A 111 15.40 6.69 10.80
C LYS A 111 15.21 5.96 12.12
N ARG A 112 14.68 6.65 13.15
CA ARG A 112 14.37 6.03 14.45
C ARG A 112 13.38 4.88 14.34
N PHE A 113 12.40 4.96 13.44
CA PHE A 113 11.46 3.87 13.21
C PHE A 113 12.14 2.65 12.57
N LEU A 114 12.95 2.87 11.53
CA LEU A 114 13.67 1.79 10.84
C LEU A 114 14.71 1.11 11.74
N ASP A 115 15.35 1.87 12.63
CA ASP A 115 16.26 1.36 13.66
C ASP A 115 15.51 0.58 14.76
N TRP A 116 14.25 0.94 15.01
CA TRP A 116 13.40 0.29 16.00
C TRP A 116 12.81 -1.03 15.50
N ASP A 117 12.40 -1.13 14.22
CA ASP A 117 11.92 -2.37 13.60
C ASP A 117 13.09 -3.31 13.24
N LYS A 118 13.71 -3.90 14.26
CA LYS A 118 14.84 -4.84 14.12
C LYS A 118 14.44 -6.16 13.47
N THR A 119 13.18 -6.56 13.62
CA THR A 119 12.65 -7.81 13.07
C THR A 119 12.19 -7.67 11.63
N LEU A 120 12.25 -6.46 11.07
CA LEU A 120 11.84 -6.14 9.69
C LEU A 120 10.40 -6.58 9.41
N LYS A 121 9.53 -6.52 10.42
CA LYS A 121 8.14 -6.98 10.30
C LYS A 121 7.26 -5.94 9.64
N ALA A 122 7.60 -4.66 9.79
CA ALA A 122 6.81 -3.53 9.31
C ALA A 122 7.50 -2.77 8.18
N SER A 123 8.79 -3.04 7.93
CA SER A 123 9.66 -2.23 7.06
C SER A 123 10.76 -3.02 6.36
N ASP A 124 10.45 -4.23 5.88
CA ASP A 124 11.34 -4.92 4.97
C ASP A 124 11.45 -4.21 3.60
N LYS A 125 12.39 -4.69 2.77
CA LYS A 125 12.69 -4.12 1.46
C LYS A 125 11.48 -4.07 0.50
N TYR A 126 10.54 -5.01 0.57
CA TYR A 126 9.37 -5.02 -0.31
C TYR A 126 8.33 -4.02 0.14
N LEU A 127 8.03 -3.95 1.44
CA LEU A 127 7.18 -2.89 2.01
C LEU A 127 7.72 -1.50 1.68
N LEU A 128 9.05 -1.32 1.78
CA LEU A 128 9.71 -0.06 1.44
C LEU A 128 9.68 0.24 -0.07
N SER A 129 9.77 -0.75 -0.94
CA SER A 129 9.52 -0.57 -2.38
C SER A 129 8.09 -0.10 -2.65
N MET A 130 7.10 -0.68 -1.97
CA MET A 130 5.69 -0.29 -2.12
C MET A 130 5.47 1.18 -1.71
N VAL A 131 6.18 1.67 -0.69
CA VAL A 131 6.14 3.10 -0.33
C VAL A 131 6.53 4.00 -1.50
N ILE A 132 7.59 3.64 -2.24
CA ILE A 132 8.03 4.40 -3.42
C ILE A 132 6.98 4.33 -4.54
N ALA A 133 6.42 3.14 -4.80
CA ALA A 133 5.33 2.97 -5.77
C ALA A 133 4.13 3.86 -5.42
N TYR A 134 3.76 3.94 -4.14
CA TYR A 134 2.66 4.79 -3.67
C TYR A 134 2.95 6.28 -3.78
N PHE A 135 4.19 6.70 -3.53
CA PHE A 135 4.58 8.09 -3.82
C PHE A 135 4.44 8.41 -5.31
N SER A 136 4.88 7.51 -6.19
CA SER A 136 4.69 7.68 -7.64
C SER A 136 3.22 7.86 -8.03
N ARG A 137 2.33 7.10 -7.40
CA ARG A 137 0.89 7.11 -7.75
C ARG A 137 0.11 8.26 -7.13
N ALA A 138 0.51 8.74 -5.95
CA ALA A 138 -0.20 9.81 -5.26
C ALA A 138 -0.08 11.16 -5.99
N GLY A 139 0.91 11.31 -6.87
CA GLY A 139 1.06 12.49 -7.73
C GLY A 139 1.27 13.81 -6.97
N LEU A 140 1.70 13.74 -5.70
CA LEU A 140 2.04 14.93 -4.93
C LEU A 140 3.38 15.49 -5.42
N PHE A 141 3.56 16.80 -5.28
CA PHE A 141 4.84 17.41 -5.57
C PHE A 141 5.91 16.95 -4.57
N CYS A 142 7.16 16.84 -5.02
CA CYS A 142 8.25 16.27 -4.23
C CYS A 142 8.47 16.98 -2.87
N TRP A 143 8.17 18.27 -2.74
CA TRP A 143 8.27 19.03 -1.49
C TRP A 143 7.10 18.82 -0.52
N GLN A 144 5.98 18.24 -0.96
CA GLN A 144 4.80 18.01 -0.11
C GLN A 144 4.95 16.78 0.78
N TYR A 145 5.82 15.85 0.39
CA TYR A 145 6.09 14.63 1.15
C TYR A 145 6.82 14.92 2.47
N LYS A 146 6.03 14.86 3.54
CA LYS A 146 6.45 14.89 4.96
C LYS A 146 6.54 13.46 5.54
N PRO A 147 7.21 13.27 6.69
CA PRO A 147 7.32 11.96 7.35
C PRO A 147 6.00 11.22 7.55
N ILE A 148 4.91 11.95 7.83
CA ILE A 148 3.58 11.31 7.95
C ILE A 148 3.18 10.54 6.68
N HIS A 149 3.53 11.01 5.48
CA HIS A 149 3.20 10.31 4.23
C HIS A 149 3.97 8.99 4.09
N PHE A 150 5.21 8.94 4.59
CA PHE A 150 5.96 7.69 4.69
C PHE A 150 5.20 6.66 5.53
N PHE A 151 4.72 7.05 6.71
CA PHE A 151 3.97 6.15 7.58
C PHE A 151 2.59 5.79 7.01
N LEU A 152 1.91 6.71 6.32
CA LEU A 152 0.64 6.41 5.64
C LEU A 152 0.85 5.37 4.53
N ALA A 153 1.88 5.54 3.70
CA ALA A 153 2.23 4.62 2.63
C ALA A 153 2.70 3.27 3.18
N LEU A 154 3.53 3.28 4.24
CA LEU A 154 4.03 2.05 4.85
C LEU A 154 2.92 1.27 5.55
N TYR A 155 2.02 1.95 6.26
CA TYR A 155 0.83 1.33 6.83
C TYR A 155 -0.03 0.68 5.75
N LEU A 156 -0.22 1.38 4.62
CA LEU A 156 -0.95 0.82 3.48
C LEU A 156 -0.24 -0.41 2.88
N ALA A 157 1.09 -0.39 2.76
CA ALA A 157 1.85 -1.54 2.28
C ALA A 157 1.65 -2.76 3.19
N ASN A 158 1.70 -2.54 4.51
CA ASN A 158 1.42 -3.60 5.50
C ASN A 158 -0.01 -4.13 5.42
N ASP A 159 -0.99 -3.30 5.06
CA ASP A 159 -2.38 -3.74 4.81
C ASP A 159 -2.51 -4.61 3.55
N MET A 160 -1.58 -4.48 2.60
CA MET A 160 -1.61 -5.21 1.33
C MET A 160 -0.81 -6.52 1.37
N GLU A 161 0.25 -6.61 2.19
CA GLU A 161 1.15 -7.77 2.21
C GLU A 161 0.66 -8.90 3.15
N GLU A 162 -0.09 -8.62 4.24
CA GLU A 162 -0.61 -9.66 5.14
C GLU A 162 -1.88 -9.19 5.94
N ASP A 163 -2.78 -10.12 6.30
CA ASP A 163 -3.88 -9.90 7.28
C ASP A 163 -3.36 -9.69 8.73
N ASN A 164 -2.04 -9.66 8.92
CA ASN A 164 -1.39 -9.50 10.20
C ASN A 164 -1.56 -8.07 10.74
N GLN A 165 -2.24 -7.95 11.88
CA GLN A 165 -2.47 -6.66 12.52
C GLN A 165 -1.24 -6.16 13.30
N ALA A 166 -0.29 -7.02 13.65
CA ALA A 166 0.81 -6.68 14.55
C ALA A 166 1.72 -5.54 14.02
N PRO A 167 2.24 -5.59 12.77
CA PRO A 167 3.08 -4.51 12.23
C PRO A 167 2.39 -3.15 12.23
N LYS A 168 1.06 -3.14 12.02
CA LYS A 168 0.24 -1.92 12.03
C LYS A 168 0.07 -1.34 13.42
N GLN A 169 -0.08 -2.21 14.43
CA GLN A 169 -0.07 -1.78 15.83
C GLN A 169 1.30 -1.23 16.23
N ASP A 170 2.38 -1.83 15.73
CA ASP A 170 3.75 -1.38 15.96
C ASP A 170 4.00 0.02 15.36
N ILE A 171 3.51 0.28 14.14
CA ILE A 171 3.55 1.63 13.54
C ILE A 171 2.78 2.64 14.41
N PHE A 172 1.57 2.31 14.87
CA PHE A 172 0.82 3.22 15.74
C PHE A 172 1.50 3.44 17.10
N TYR A 173 2.06 2.38 17.68
CA TYR A 173 2.77 2.46 18.94
C TYR A 173 4.00 3.37 18.81
N PHE A 174 4.74 3.26 17.72
CA PHE A 174 5.86 4.14 17.45
C PHE A 174 5.43 5.62 17.32
N LEU A 175 4.35 5.89 16.57
CA LEU A 175 3.91 7.26 16.28
C LEU A 175 3.22 7.96 17.45
N TYR A 176 2.38 7.23 18.19
CA TYR A 176 1.45 7.80 19.16
C TYR A 176 1.56 7.17 20.56
N GLY A 177 2.50 6.23 20.75
CA GLY A 177 2.63 5.46 21.97
C GLY A 177 1.40 4.60 22.23
N LYS A 178 0.97 4.54 23.49
CA LYS A 178 -0.22 3.81 23.91
C LYS A 178 -1.53 4.55 23.62
N SER A 179 -1.48 5.77 23.08
CA SER A 179 -2.67 6.58 22.83
C SER A 179 -3.36 6.17 21.53
N PHE A 180 -4.69 6.06 21.60
CA PHE A 180 -5.54 5.75 20.44
C PHE A 180 -6.18 7.02 19.83
N ALA A 181 -6.04 8.18 20.49
CA ALA A 181 -6.75 9.41 20.12
C ALA A 181 -6.44 9.92 18.70
N GLN A 182 -5.22 9.67 18.21
CA GLN A 182 -4.78 10.13 16.88
C GLN A 182 -5.10 9.14 15.76
N ARG A 183 -5.53 7.91 16.07
CA ARG A 183 -5.82 6.87 15.07
C ARG A 183 -6.94 7.25 14.11
N PRO A 184 -8.08 7.84 14.55
CA PRO A 184 -9.12 8.29 13.62
C PRO A 184 -8.60 9.30 12.59
N MET A 185 -7.76 10.25 13.03
CA MET A 185 -7.15 11.24 12.14
C MET A 185 -6.17 10.58 11.17
N PHE A 186 -5.35 9.65 11.63
CA PHE A 186 -4.44 8.89 10.77
C PHE A 186 -5.21 8.11 9.69
N HIS A 187 -6.31 7.43 10.05
CA HIS A 187 -7.13 6.71 9.06
C HIS A 187 -7.80 7.66 8.06
N LYS A 188 -8.22 8.86 8.49
CA LYS A 188 -8.72 9.90 7.58
C LYS A 188 -7.66 10.34 6.57
N LEU A 189 -6.44 10.58 7.02
CA LEU A 189 -5.31 10.93 6.14
C LEU A 189 -4.95 9.77 5.19
N ARG A 190 -4.99 8.53 5.69
CA ARG A 190 -4.74 7.33 4.88
C ARG A 190 -5.78 7.20 3.76
N PHE A 191 -7.05 7.39 4.09
CA PHE A 191 -8.13 7.37 3.10
C PHE A 191 -7.91 8.44 2.01
N GLN A 192 -7.53 9.67 2.41
CA GLN A 192 -7.21 10.74 1.45
C GLN A 192 -6.00 10.39 0.57
N PHE A 193 -4.97 9.78 1.16
CA PHE A 193 -3.78 9.32 0.44
C PHE A 193 -4.13 8.24 -0.59
N ILE A 194 -4.87 7.19 -0.21
CA ILE A 194 -5.32 6.14 -1.14
C ILE A 194 -6.16 6.74 -2.28
N ARG A 195 -7.06 7.68 -1.95
CA ARG A 195 -7.88 8.37 -2.94
C ARG A 195 -7.02 9.16 -3.94
N SER A 196 -5.94 9.80 -3.50
CA SER A 196 -5.02 10.53 -4.40
C SER A 196 -4.32 9.62 -5.40
N MET A 197 -4.13 8.34 -5.06
CA MET A 197 -3.58 7.33 -5.97
C MET A 197 -4.60 6.77 -6.97
N GLY A 198 -5.83 7.28 -6.97
CA GLY A 198 -6.93 6.69 -7.75
C GLY A 198 -7.24 5.25 -7.35
N TRP A 199 -7.08 4.92 -6.05
CA TRP A 199 -7.31 3.58 -5.49
C TRP A 199 -6.35 2.49 -6.00
N ARG A 200 -5.26 2.87 -6.68
CA ARG A 200 -4.24 1.95 -7.21
C ARG A 200 -3.25 1.49 -6.12
N ALA A 201 -3.73 0.68 -5.18
CA ALA A 201 -2.93 0.17 -4.06
C ALA A 201 -2.17 -1.14 -4.37
N TRP A 202 -2.55 -1.88 -5.41
CA TRP A 202 -1.85 -3.09 -5.82
C TRP A 202 -0.46 -2.76 -6.38
N VAL A 203 0.58 -3.44 -5.90
CA VAL A 203 1.97 -3.33 -6.39
C VAL A 203 2.42 -4.75 -6.69
N SER A 204 2.93 -5.01 -7.90
CA SER A 204 3.41 -6.34 -8.24
C SER A 204 4.84 -6.57 -7.72
N PRO A 205 5.26 -7.83 -7.50
CA PRO A 205 6.64 -8.14 -7.15
C PRO A 205 7.65 -7.57 -8.15
N GLU A 206 7.34 -7.62 -9.45
CA GLU A 206 8.20 -7.11 -10.52
C GLU A 206 8.39 -5.59 -10.41
N GLU A 207 7.32 -4.86 -10.06
CA GLU A 207 7.42 -3.42 -9.82
C GLU A 207 8.32 -3.11 -8.61
N CYS A 208 8.21 -3.90 -7.54
CA CYS A 208 9.09 -3.78 -6.38
C CYS A 208 10.57 -4.04 -6.75
N GLU A 209 10.84 -5.06 -7.58
CA GLU A 209 12.18 -5.37 -8.08
C GLU A 209 12.73 -4.28 -9.01
N GLU A 210 11.90 -3.70 -9.87
CA GLU A 210 12.27 -2.55 -10.71
C GLU A 210 12.68 -1.34 -9.86
N ILE A 211 11.91 -1.05 -8.81
CA ILE A 211 12.20 0.04 -7.86
C ILE A 211 13.53 -0.21 -7.13
N GLN A 212 13.79 -1.43 -6.66
CA GLN A 212 15.05 -1.77 -5.98
C GLN A 212 16.24 -1.69 -6.94
N ALA A 213 16.05 -2.11 -8.20
CA ALA A 213 17.08 -2.09 -9.21
C ALA A 213 17.45 -0.69 -9.72
N TYR A 214 16.66 0.35 -9.41
CA TYR A 214 16.98 1.74 -9.74
C TYR A 214 18.25 2.22 -9.01
N ASN A 215 18.36 1.92 -7.71
CA ASN A 215 19.56 2.18 -6.90
C ASN A 215 19.81 0.98 -5.96
N PRO A 216 20.48 -0.07 -6.44
CA PRO A 216 20.67 -1.30 -5.68
C PRO A 216 21.60 -1.15 -4.47
N GLU A 217 22.40 -0.08 -4.41
CA GLU A 217 23.36 0.18 -3.32
C GLU A 217 22.71 0.85 -2.10
N LEU A 218 21.44 1.26 -2.20
CA LEU A 218 20.75 1.89 -1.09
C LEU A 218 20.56 0.89 0.06
N TRP A 219 21.08 1.25 1.24
CA TRP A 219 21.18 0.37 2.41
C TRP A 219 19.84 -0.26 2.85
N VAL A 220 18.70 0.38 2.59
CA VAL A 220 17.38 -0.16 2.94
C VAL A 220 17.08 -1.48 2.23
N TRP A 221 17.68 -1.76 1.09
CA TRP A 221 17.47 -3.02 0.36
C TRP A 221 18.14 -4.21 1.03
N ALA A 222 19.07 -3.97 1.97
CA ALA A 222 19.61 -5.02 2.84
C ALA A 222 18.62 -5.47 3.93
N ARG A 223 17.50 -4.76 4.12
CA ARG A 223 16.43 -5.10 5.08
C ARG A 223 15.59 -6.27 4.55
N ASP A 224 16.19 -7.45 4.56
CA ASP A 224 15.56 -8.67 4.06
C ASP A 224 15.14 -9.57 5.21
N ARG A 225 13.82 -9.63 5.48
CA ARG A 225 13.23 -10.45 6.53
C ARG A 225 13.52 -11.94 6.35
N SER A 226 13.65 -12.42 5.11
CA SER A 226 13.95 -13.84 4.83
C SER A 226 15.32 -14.29 5.36
N LYS A 227 16.24 -13.34 5.54
CA LYS A 227 17.59 -13.60 6.08
C LYS A 227 17.62 -13.66 7.61
N LEU A 228 16.53 -13.30 8.29
CA LEU A 228 16.42 -13.35 9.76
C LEU A 228 15.84 -14.68 10.27
N THR A 229 15.29 -15.49 9.36
CA THR A 229 14.65 -16.78 9.67
C THR A 229 15.56 -17.98 9.43
N LEU A 230 16.85 -17.76 9.15
CA LEU A 230 17.93 -18.75 9.11
C LEU A 230 18.77 -18.65 10.39
#